data_AF-A0A932V9X2-F1
#
_entry.id   AF-A0A932V9X2-F1
#
_cell.length_a   1.000
_cell.length_b   1.000
_cell.length_c   1.000
_cell.angle_alpha   90.00
_cell.angle_beta   90.00
_cell.angle_gamma   90.00
#
_symmetry.space_group_name_H-M   'P 1'
#
loop_
_entity.id
_entity.type
_entity.pdbx_description
1 polymer ?
#
loop_
_entity_poly.entity_id
_entity_poly.type
_entity_poly.pdbx_seq_one_letter_code
_entity_poly.pdbx_strand_id
1 'polypeptide(L)'
;MTLAQPKIKTMPTDSGYTDLRDWLARAEQIGELKHVRGAPLDPDAGQIAEMLHHTDDSPAVLMDEIPGYPKGFRILLNANGNRKRLALTLGMPLEIGKMELMDAWEKRIAELKKMPVNFVTAAPILENVIEGDAVNVNIFPVPKWHSEDGGRYIGTGSPNITRDPDTGFVNLGVYRAMIH
;
A
#
# COMPACT_ATOMS: atom_id res chain seq x y z
N MET A 1 44.88 -3.31 12.74
CA MET A 1 43.90 -2.61 13.59
C MET A 1 42.53 -2.93 13.02
N THR A 2 41.91 -4.01 13.50
CA THR A 2 40.70 -4.58 12.90
C THR A 2 39.50 -3.84 13.47
N LEU A 3 38.82 -3.04 12.65
CA LEU A 3 37.60 -2.35 13.05
C LEU A 3 36.52 -3.41 13.31
N ALA A 4 36.09 -3.49 14.56
CA ALA A 4 34.98 -4.35 14.95
C ALA A 4 33.71 -3.86 14.21
N GLN A 5 33.09 -4.75 13.43
CA GLN A 5 31.76 -4.50 12.88
C GLN A 5 30.78 -4.32 14.06
N PRO A 6 29.95 -3.27 14.06
CA PRO A 6 28.98 -3.09 15.13
C PRO A 6 28.01 -4.27 15.14
N LYS A 7 27.82 -4.86 16.34
CA LYS A 7 26.82 -5.89 16.57
C LYS A 7 25.43 -5.30 16.34
N ILE A 8 24.87 -5.53 15.16
CA ILE A 8 23.47 -5.23 14.86
C ILE A 8 22.63 -6.12 15.79
N LYS A 9 22.00 -5.52 16.79
CA LYS A 9 20.97 -6.20 17.59
C LYS A 9 19.89 -6.69 16.64
N THR A 10 19.64 -7.99 16.60
CA THR A 10 18.49 -8.57 15.90
C THR A 10 17.23 -7.96 16.51
N MET A 11 16.55 -7.12 15.75
CA MET A 11 15.30 -6.51 16.17
C MET A 11 14.15 -7.51 16.01
N PRO A 12 13.14 -7.48 16.90
CA PRO A 12 11.95 -8.30 16.76
C PRO A 12 11.31 -8.04 15.39
N THR A 13 11.04 -9.11 14.64
CA THR A 13 10.50 -9.11 13.28
C THR A 13 8.98 -8.89 13.22
N ASP A 14 8.40 -8.32 14.27
CA ASP A 14 6.97 -8.09 14.31
C ASP A 14 6.72 -6.69 13.71
N SER A 15 6.40 -6.63 12.42
CA SER A 15 5.85 -5.41 11.79
C SER A 15 4.62 -4.91 12.57
N GLY A 16 4.00 -5.80 13.34
CA GLY A 16 2.94 -5.53 14.30
C GLY A 16 1.60 -5.20 13.63
N TYR A 17 1.53 -5.26 12.30
CA TYR A 17 0.32 -5.15 11.54
C TYR A 17 0.20 -6.38 10.63
N THR A 18 -1.03 -6.85 10.45
CA THR A 18 -1.30 -8.05 9.65
C THR A 18 -1.95 -7.73 8.31
N ASP A 19 -2.55 -6.54 8.18
CA ASP A 19 -3.20 -6.08 6.95
C ASP A 19 -3.16 -4.54 6.81
N LEU A 20 -3.82 -4.02 5.76
CA LEU A 20 -3.88 -2.58 5.51
C LEU A 20 -4.68 -1.81 6.58
N ARG A 21 -5.69 -2.44 7.22
CA ARG A 21 -6.50 -1.79 8.26
C ARG A 21 -5.64 -1.55 9.51
N ASP A 22 -4.84 -2.55 9.90
CA ASP A 22 -3.86 -2.43 10.98
C ASP A 22 -2.77 -1.39 10.64
N TRP A 23 -2.27 -1.40 9.38
CA TRP A 23 -1.27 -0.42 8.93
C TRP A 23 -1.80 1.01 9.04
N LEU A 24 -3.04 1.26 8.62
CA LEU A 24 -3.68 2.58 8.73
C LEU A 24 -3.78 3.02 10.19
N ALA A 25 -4.20 2.14 11.10
CA ALA A 25 -4.28 2.44 12.53
C ALA A 25 -2.90 2.79 13.11
N ARG A 26 -1.84 2.09 12.69
CA ARG A 26 -0.46 2.40 13.12
C ARG A 26 0.03 3.71 12.54
N ALA A 27 -0.20 3.97 11.25
CA ALA A 27 0.15 5.23 10.62
C ALA A 27 -0.53 6.41 11.33
N GLU A 28 -1.79 6.26 11.73
CA GLU A 28 -2.51 7.25 12.54
C GLU A 28 -1.86 7.45 13.93
N GLN A 29 -1.55 6.36 14.64
CA GLN A 29 -0.91 6.42 15.96
C GLN A 29 0.44 7.16 15.96
N ILE A 30 1.21 7.06 14.87
CA ILE A 30 2.50 7.73 14.75
C ILE A 30 2.41 9.12 14.08
N GLY A 31 1.20 9.61 13.81
CA GLY A 31 0.94 10.93 13.23
C GLY A 31 1.19 11.04 11.72
N GLU A 32 1.27 9.90 11.01
CA GLU A 32 1.64 9.81 9.59
C GLU A 32 0.44 9.63 8.65
N LEU A 33 -0.79 9.61 9.18
CA LEU A 33 -2.03 9.51 8.41
C LEU A 33 -2.93 10.73 8.64
N LYS A 34 -3.41 11.34 7.56
CA LYS A 34 -4.38 12.43 7.58
C LYS A 34 -5.68 12.01 6.90
N HIS A 35 -6.80 12.25 7.56
CA HIS A 35 -8.11 12.03 6.97
C HIS A 35 -8.57 13.27 6.19
N VAL A 36 -9.07 13.04 4.97
CA VAL A 36 -9.71 14.07 4.13
C VAL A 36 -11.12 13.58 3.81
N ARG A 37 -12.14 14.33 4.20
CA ARG A 37 -13.55 13.95 4.04
C ARG A 37 -14.26 14.93 3.12
N GLY A 38 -15.11 14.42 2.22
CA GLY A 38 -15.94 15.25 1.35
C GLY A 38 -15.20 15.90 0.18
N ALA A 39 -13.92 15.57 -0.03
CA ALA A 39 -13.19 16.04 -1.20
C ALA A 39 -13.77 15.38 -2.47
N PRO A 40 -14.05 16.15 -3.54
CA PRO A 40 -14.38 15.61 -4.86
C PRO A 40 -13.38 14.55 -5.34
N LEU A 41 -13.83 13.65 -6.21
CA LEU A 41 -12.94 12.65 -6.80
C LEU A 41 -12.00 13.29 -7.83
N ASP A 42 -12.56 14.00 -8.81
CA ASP A 42 -11.82 14.68 -9.87
C ASP A 42 -12.05 16.19 -9.81
N PRO A 43 -11.00 17.01 -10.04
CA PRO A 43 -9.59 16.63 -10.25
C PRO A 43 -8.83 16.37 -8.94
N ASP A 44 -9.47 16.53 -7.79
CA ASP A 44 -8.79 16.71 -6.50
C ASP A 44 -7.95 15.51 -6.08
N ALA A 45 -8.38 14.26 -6.27
CA ALA A 45 -7.61 13.10 -5.82
C ALA A 45 -6.24 12.99 -6.50
N GLY A 46 -6.18 13.24 -7.82
CA GLY A 46 -4.93 13.27 -8.58
C GLY A 46 -4.03 14.43 -8.18
N GLN A 47 -4.61 15.63 -8.04
CA GLN A 47 -3.86 16.83 -7.63
C GLN A 47 -3.33 16.74 -6.19
N ILE A 48 -4.12 16.17 -5.27
CA ILE A 48 -3.68 15.87 -3.90
C ILE A 48 -2.52 14.89 -3.95
N ALA A 49 -2.62 13.80 -4.72
CA ALA A 49 -1.54 12.82 -4.83
C ALA A 49 -0.24 13.45 -5.33
N GLU A 50 -0.32 14.30 -6.36
CA GLU A 50 0.82 15.04 -6.93
C GLU A 50 1.45 15.98 -5.90
N MET A 51 0.63 16.80 -5.24
CA MET A 51 1.08 17.73 -4.19
C MET A 51 1.78 16.98 -3.06
N LEU A 52 1.22 15.86 -2.61
CA LEU A 52 1.83 15.04 -1.56
C LEU A 52 3.20 14.51 -1.99
N HIS A 53 3.33 14.02 -3.23
CA HIS A 53 4.60 13.46 -3.71
C HIS A 53 5.72 14.50 -3.82
N HIS A 54 5.36 15.75 -4.08
CA HIS A 54 6.31 16.87 -4.21
C HIS A 54 6.50 17.70 -2.93
N THR A 55 5.87 17.29 -1.83
CA THR A 55 6.01 17.95 -0.53
C THR A 55 6.79 17.04 0.41
N ASP A 56 7.97 17.49 0.84
CA ASP A 56 8.77 16.79 1.84
C ASP A 56 7.95 16.56 3.13
N ASP A 57 8.11 15.39 3.72
CA ASP A 57 7.43 14.97 4.94
C ASP A 57 5.89 15.03 4.88
N SER A 58 5.31 15.05 3.69
CA SER A 58 3.87 14.98 3.51
C SER A 58 3.28 13.69 4.11
N PRO A 59 2.06 13.75 4.70
CA PRO A 59 1.44 12.58 5.32
C PRO A 59 0.93 11.59 4.26
N ALA A 60 0.60 10.37 4.68
CA ALA A 60 -0.37 9.57 3.93
C ALA A 60 -1.76 10.22 4.08
N VAL A 61 -2.59 10.14 3.05
CA VAL A 61 -3.94 10.69 3.08
C VAL A 61 -4.95 9.58 2.85
N LEU A 62 -5.92 9.46 3.77
CA LEU A 62 -7.10 8.61 3.57
C LEU A 62 -8.28 9.51 3.21
N MET A 63 -8.66 9.50 1.93
CA MET A 63 -9.87 10.14 1.44
C MET A 63 -11.08 9.26 1.74
N ASP A 64 -12.12 9.84 2.33
CA ASP A 64 -13.40 9.19 2.62
C ASP A 64 -14.56 10.16 2.33
N GLU A 65 -15.79 9.65 2.37
CA GLU A 65 -17.02 10.43 2.16
C GLU A 65 -16.96 11.21 0.82
N ILE A 66 -16.42 10.55 -0.22
CA ILE A 66 -16.24 11.14 -1.56
C ILE A 66 -17.62 11.38 -2.18
N PRO A 67 -17.95 12.61 -2.63
CA PRO A 67 -19.24 12.91 -3.23
C PRO A 67 -19.58 11.96 -4.40
N GLY A 68 -20.79 11.42 -4.38
CA GLY A 68 -21.27 10.46 -5.38
C GLY A 68 -20.97 8.99 -5.07
N TYR A 69 -20.23 8.70 -3.99
CA TYR A 69 -19.90 7.33 -3.56
C TYR A 69 -20.46 7.01 -2.17
N PRO A 70 -20.80 5.75 -1.88
CA PRO A 70 -21.22 5.36 -0.53
C PRO A 70 -20.09 5.53 0.48
N LYS A 71 -20.45 5.82 1.74
CA LYS A 71 -19.48 5.91 2.84
C LYS A 71 -18.69 4.61 2.98
N GLY A 72 -17.38 4.70 3.20
CA GLY A 72 -16.48 3.56 3.34
C GLY A 72 -15.73 3.18 2.06
N PHE A 73 -16.15 3.72 0.91
CA PHE A 73 -15.41 3.67 -0.34
C PHE A 73 -14.31 4.72 -0.32
N ARG A 74 -13.09 4.30 0.05
CA ARG A 74 -11.98 5.18 0.44
C ARG A 74 -10.79 5.04 -0.50
N ILE A 75 -9.99 6.10 -0.59
CA ILE A 75 -8.73 6.11 -1.35
C ILE A 75 -7.58 6.41 -0.38
N LEU A 76 -6.57 5.54 -0.35
CA LEU A 76 -5.31 5.80 0.34
C LEU A 76 -4.29 6.36 -0.64
N LEU A 77 -3.74 7.53 -0.32
CA LEU A 77 -2.71 8.21 -1.08
C LEU A 77 -1.41 8.29 -0.28
N ASN A 78 -0.28 8.30 -1.00
CA ASN A 78 1.04 8.58 -0.46
C ASN A 78 1.50 7.64 0.69
N ALA A 79 1.01 6.39 0.69
CA ALA A 79 1.27 5.41 1.75
C ALA A 79 2.76 5.21 2.05
N ASN A 80 3.60 5.11 1.02
CA ASN A 80 5.06 4.93 1.16
C ASN A 80 5.86 6.20 0.83
N GLY A 81 5.24 7.38 0.97
CA GLY A 81 5.80 8.66 0.51
C GLY A 81 7.01 9.19 1.28
N ASN A 82 7.29 8.65 2.47
CA ASN A 82 8.46 9.05 3.25
C ASN A 82 9.16 7.84 3.90
N ARG A 83 10.36 8.07 4.43
CA ARG A 83 11.21 7.01 5.01
C ARG A 83 10.56 6.35 6.22
N LYS A 84 9.86 7.11 7.05
CA LYS A 84 9.22 6.62 8.28
C LYS A 84 8.08 5.64 7.97
N ARG A 85 7.21 5.99 7.02
CA ARG A 85 6.15 5.11 6.53
C ARG A 85 6.68 3.92 5.74
N LEU A 86 7.74 4.11 4.95
CA LEU A 86 8.42 2.98 4.31
C LEU A 86 9.00 2.00 5.35
N ALA A 87 9.62 2.51 6.41
CA ALA A 87 10.11 1.69 7.52
C ALA A 87 8.97 0.95 8.23
N LEU A 88 7.83 1.61 8.48
CA LEU A 88 6.62 0.96 8.98
C LEU A 88 6.19 -0.19 8.06
N THR A 89 6.03 0.07 6.75
CA THR A 89 5.65 -0.94 5.74
C THR A 89 6.63 -2.11 5.67
N LEU A 90 7.91 -1.85 5.91
CA LEU A 90 8.94 -2.88 5.92
C LEU A 90 9.13 -3.52 7.32
N GLY A 91 8.36 -3.16 8.34
CA GLY A 91 8.59 -3.68 9.70
C GLY A 91 10.02 -3.42 10.18
N MET A 92 10.51 -2.20 9.94
CA MET A 92 11.82 -1.70 10.36
C MET A 92 11.63 -0.56 11.39
N PRO A 93 12.67 -0.15 12.12
CA PRO A 93 12.58 0.98 13.05
C PRO A 93 12.14 2.24 12.33
N LEU A 94 11.19 2.95 12.93
CA LEU A 94 10.60 4.15 12.33
C LEU A 94 11.64 5.25 12.05
N GLU A 95 12.66 5.35 12.90
CA GLU A 95 13.74 6.35 12.80
C GLU A 95 15.01 5.81 12.11
N ILE A 96 14.90 4.71 11.36
CA ILE A 96 16.04 4.11 10.65
C ILE A 96 16.68 5.12 9.68
N GLY A 97 18.01 5.14 9.64
CA GLY A 97 18.77 5.95 8.68
C GLY A 97 18.59 5.47 7.24
N LYS A 98 18.82 6.34 6.25
CA LYS A 98 18.70 5.98 4.82
C LYS A 98 19.60 4.79 4.44
N MET A 99 20.90 4.86 4.79
CA MET A 99 21.85 3.79 4.48
C MET A 99 21.52 2.51 5.25
N GLU A 100 21.18 2.64 6.52
CA GLU A 100 20.79 1.49 7.35
C GLU A 100 19.55 0.77 6.80
N LEU A 101 18.58 1.52 6.26
CA LEU A 101 17.41 0.95 5.59
C LEU A 101 17.81 0.14 4.36
N MET A 102 18.72 0.69 3.53
CA MET A 102 19.22 0.00 2.34
C MET A 102 19.95 -1.29 2.72
N ASP A 103 20.87 -1.23 3.68
CA ASP A 103 21.63 -2.37 4.17
C ASP A 103 20.71 -3.45 4.77
N ALA A 104 19.73 -3.04 5.58
CA ALA A 104 18.74 -3.94 6.17
C ALA A 104 17.87 -4.61 5.11
N TRP A 105 17.49 -3.88 4.07
CA TRP A 105 16.70 -4.41 2.96
C TRP A 105 17.48 -5.41 2.11
N GLU A 106 18.72 -5.08 1.74
CA GLU A 106 19.61 -5.97 0.99
C GLU A 106 19.83 -7.28 1.75
N LYS A 107 20.16 -7.19 3.04
CA LYS A 107 20.33 -8.36 3.90
C LYS A 107 19.05 -9.22 3.94
N ARG A 108 17.89 -8.58 4.08
CA ARG A 108 16.61 -9.31 4.14
C ARG A 108 16.30 -10.06 2.86
N ILE A 109 16.57 -9.48 1.69
CA ILE A 109 16.39 -10.15 0.39
C ILE A 109 17.35 -11.35 0.28
N ALA A 110 18.61 -11.17 0.66
CA ALA A 110 19.61 -12.24 0.61
C ALA A 110 19.27 -13.43 1.54
N GLU A 111 18.63 -13.16 2.67
CA GLU A 111 18.24 -14.15 3.68
C GLU A 111 16.79 -14.63 3.54
N LEU A 112 16.07 -14.24 2.47
CA LEU A 112 14.64 -14.47 2.33
C LEU A 112 14.33 -15.96 2.26
N LYS A 113 13.67 -16.46 3.31
CA LYS A 113 13.17 -17.84 3.36
C LYS A 113 11.73 -17.87 2.87
N LYS A 114 11.44 -18.78 1.93
CA LYS A 114 10.06 -19.06 1.53
C LYS A 114 9.26 -19.50 2.74
N MET A 115 8.20 -18.77 3.05
CA MET A 115 7.24 -19.16 4.08
C MET A 115 6.08 -19.91 3.41
N PRO A 116 5.57 -20.98 4.03
CA PRO A 116 4.37 -21.65 3.53
C PRO A 116 3.17 -20.70 3.62
N VAL A 117 2.30 -20.75 2.61
CA VAL A 117 1.01 -20.05 2.65
C VAL A 117 0.08 -20.79 3.60
N ASN A 118 -0.62 -20.05 4.46
CA ASN A 118 -1.71 -20.59 5.26
C ASN A 118 -3.04 -20.44 4.50
N PHE A 119 -3.66 -21.56 4.14
CA PHE A 119 -4.97 -21.54 3.49
C PHE A 119 -6.06 -21.34 4.53
N VAL A 120 -6.93 -20.36 4.31
CA VAL A 120 -8.04 -20.02 5.20
C VAL A 120 -9.36 -20.11 4.45
N THR A 121 -10.43 -20.45 5.16
CA THR A 121 -11.79 -20.57 4.59
C THR A 121 -12.62 -19.30 4.76
N ALA A 122 -12.16 -18.36 5.58
CA ALA A 122 -12.81 -17.08 5.82
C ALA A 122 -11.74 -15.99 5.98
N ALA A 123 -12.02 -14.80 5.43
CA ALA A 123 -11.17 -13.62 5.53
C ALA A 123 -12.01 -12.34 5.34
N PRO A 124 -11.62 -11.19 5.94
CA PRO A 124 -12.36 -9.93 5.80
C PRO A 124 -12.55 -9.46 4.36
N ILE A 125 -11.69 -9.90 3.42
CA ILE A 125 -11.84 -9.58 1.99
C ILE A 125 -13.11 -10.19 1.37
N LEU A 126 -13.74 -11.18 2.02
CA LEU A 126 -14.94 -11.87 1.56
C LEU A 126 -16.24 -11.31 2.17
N GLU A 127 -16.17 -10.21 2.95
CA GLU A 127 -17.35 -9.60 3.59
C GLU A 127 -18.37 -9.05 2.58
N ASN A 128 -17.92 -8.68 1.37
CA ASN A 128 -18.77 -8.15 0.29
C ASN A 128 -18.44 -8.89 -1.00
N VAL A 129 -19.40 -9.63 -1.55
CA VAL A 129 -19.24 -10.43 -2.76
C VAL A 129 -20.25 -9.98 -3.82
N ILE A 130 -19.74 -9.66 -5.01
CA ILE A 130 -20.53 -9.28 -6.19
C ILE A 130 -20.08 -10.17 -7.34
N GLU A 131 -21.02 -10.83 -8.02
CA GLU A 131 -20.71 -11.87 -9.02
C GLU A 131 -21.51 -11.70 -10.31
N GLY A 132 -20.99 -12.28 -11.39
CA GLY A 132 -21.63 -12.30 -12.71
C GLY A 132 -21.98 -10.91 -13.21
N ASP A 133 -23.20 -10.77 -13.72
CA ASP A 133 -23.69 -9.52 -14.34
C ASP A 133 -23.87 -8.37 -13.35
N ALA A 134 -23.81 -8.64 -12.03
CA ALA A 134 -23.85 -7.59 -11.01
C ALA A 134 -22.51 -6.86 -10.84
N VAL A 135 -21.41 -7.41 -11.39
CA VAL A 135 -20.08 -6.80 -11.27
C VAL A 135 -20.03 -5.49 -12.05
N ASN A 136 -19.88 -4.40 -11.30
CA ASN A 136 -19.66 -3.07 -11.86
C ASN A 136 -18.49 -2.41 -11.14
N VAL A 137 -17.34 -2.27 -11.81
CA VAL A 137 -16.14 -1.66 -11.22
C VAL A 137 -16.29 -0.16 -10.96
N ASN A 138 -17.28 0.49 -11.58
CA ASN A 138 -17.53 1.93 -11.40
C ASN A 138 -18.16 2.26 -10.04
N ILE A 139 -18.51 1.26 -9.22
CA ILE A 139 -18.92 1.50 -7.84
C ILE A 139 -17.76 2.03 -6.98
N PHE A 140 -16.51 1.81 -7.40
CA PHE A 140 -15.33 2.29 -6.69
C PHE A 140 -14.93 3.70 -7.12
N PRO A 141 -14.44 4.54 -6.19
CA PRO A 141 -13.99 5.90 -6.48
C PRO A 141 -12.61 5.83 -7.14
N VAL A 142 -12.59 5.58 -8.44
CA VAL A 142 -11.36 5.47 -9.21
C VAL A 142 -11.11 6.80 -9.94
N PRO A 143 -10.14 7.62 -9.49
CA PRO A 143 -9.91 8.92 -10.08
C PRO A 143 -9.25 8.80 -11.46
N LYS A 144 -9.36 9.87 -12.24
CA LYS A 144 -8.44 10.12 -13.33
C LYS A 144 -7.21 10.82 -12.74
N TRP A 145 -6.08 10.10 -12.62
CA TRP A 145 -4.93 10.56 -11.85
C TRP A 145 -4.28 11.80 -12.46
N HIS A 146 -4.15 11.84 -13.78
CA HIS A 146 -3.66 13.01 -14.52
C HIS A 146 -4.63 13.39 -15.64
N SER A 147 -4.68 14.68 -15.97
CA SER A 147 -5.60 15.22 -17.00
C SER A 147 -5.43 14.53 -18.36
N GLU A 148 -4.21 14.14 -18.71
CA GLU A 148 -3.84 13.52 -19.98
C GLU A 148 -3.88 11.98 -19.97
N ASP A 149 -4.23 11.35 -18.84
CA ASP A 149 -4.38 9.89 -18.79
C ASP A 149 -5.44 9.41 -19.81
N GLY A 150 -5.18 8.27 -20.45
CA GLY A 150 -6.12 7.64 -21.39
C GLY A 150 -7.43 7.15 -20.74
N GLY A 151 -7.47 7.06 -19.40
CA GLY A 151 -8.64 6.62 -18.65
C GLY A 151 -8.40 6.63 -17.13
N ARG A 152 -9.33 6.05 -16.39
CA ARG A 152 -9.26 5.91 -14.93
C ARG A 152 -8.49 4.64 -14.57
N TYR A 153 -7.47 4.75 -13.71
CA TYR A 153 -6.67 3.61 -13.30
C TYR A 153 -7.03 3.13 -11.90
N ILE A 154 -7.60 1.93 -11.81
CA ILE A 154 -7.93 1.27 -10.54
C ILE A 154 -6.72 0.57 -9.93
N GLY A 155 -5.85 -0.01 -10.77
CA GLY A 155 -4.61 -0.64 -10.32
C GLY A 155 -3.44 0.32 -10.41
N THR A 156 -3.07 0.96 -9.30
CA THR A 156 -1.90 1.87 -9.23
C THR A 156 -0.88 1.47 -8.17
N GLY A 157 -1.29 0.68 -7.20
CA GLY A 157 -0.47 0.11 -6.13
C GLY A 157 -0.96 -1.29 -5.72
N SER A 158 -1.56 -2.02 -6.66
CA SER A 158 -2.13 -3.35 -6.44
C SER A 158 -1.22 -4.43 -7.03
N PRO A 159 -1.07 -5.58 -6.35
CA PRO A 159 -0.47 -6.74 -6.98
C PRO A 159 -1.51 -7.52 -7.80
N ASN A 160 -1.09 -8.03 -8.95
CA ASN A 160 -1.81 -9.01 -9.76
C ASN A 160 -1.26 -10.39 -9.44
N ILE A 161 -2.16 -11.30 -9.09
CA ILE A 161 -1.84 -12.69 -8.81
C ILE A 161 -2.17 -13.50 -10.04
N THR A 162 -1.17 -14.17 -10.62
CA THR A 162 -1.36 -15.09 -11.74
C THR A 162 -0.81 -16.47 -11.38
N ARG A 163 -1.42 -17.50 -11.95
CA ARG A 163 -1.00 -18.90 -11.77
C ARG A 163 -0.81 -19.55 -13.13
N ASP A 164 0.36 -20.12 -13.34
CA ASP A 164 0.64 -20.98 -14.50
C ASP A 164 -0.28 -22.21 -14.44
N PRO A 165 -1.09 -22.48 -15.49
CA PRO A 165 -2.01 -23.61 -15.50
C PRO A 165 -1.30 -24.97 -15.56
N ASP A 166 -0.10 -25.04 -16.12
CA ASP A 166 0.64 -26.30 -16.32
C ASP A 166 1.51 -26.64 -15.11
N THR A 167 2.24 -25.65 -14.58
CA THR A 167 3.17 -25.87 -13.46
C THR A 167 2.59 -25.54 -12.10
N GLY A 168 1.50 -24.77 -12.07
CA GLY A 168 0.93 -24.23 -10.84
C GLY A 168 1.75 -23.11 -10.20
N PHE A 169 2.82 -22.63 -10.85
CA PHE A 169 3.66 -21.54 -10.36
C PHE A 169 2.84 -20.25 -10.19
N VAL A 170 3.00 -19.58 -9.04
CA VAL A 170 2.28 -18.34 -8.72
C VAL A 170 3.21 -17.15 -8.84
N ASN A 171 2.79 -16.15 -9.62
CA ASN A 171 3.46 -14.87 -9.75
C ASN A 171 2.64 -13.77 -9.06
N LEU A 172 3.34 -12.86 -8.38
CA LEU A 172 2.79 -11.66 -7.76
C LEU A 172 3.55 -10.45 -8.33
N GLY A 173 2.95 -9.76 -9.29
CA GLY A 173 3.56 -8.59 -9.93
C GLY A 173 2.70 -7.34 -9.75
N VAL A 174 3.32 -6.16 -9.75
CA VAL A 174 2.59 -4.89 -9.66
C VAL A 174 2.45 -4.33 -11.08
N TYR A 175 1.21 -4.20 -11.56
CA TYR A 175 0.91 -3.69 -12.89
C TYR A 175 -0.17 -2.61 -12.86
N ARG A 176 -0.17 -1.75 -13.87
CA ARG A 176 -1.22 -0.74 -14.05
C ARG A 176 -2.47 -1.36 -14.65
N ALA A 177 -3.65 -1.03 -14.10
CA ALA A 177 -4.93 -1.47 -14.64
C ALA A 177 -5.86 -0.28 -14.86
N MET A 178 -6.21 -0.03 -16.13
CA MET A 178 -7.19 0.97 -16.53
C MET A 178 -8.58 0.33 -16.61
N ILE A 179 -9.61 1.07 -16.19
CA ILE A 179 -11.01 0.67 -16.39
C ILE A 179 -11.35 0.78 -17.88
N HIS A 180 -12.08 -0.21 -18.40
CA HIS A 180 -12.62 -0.24 -19.76
C HIS A 180 -14.12 -0.57 -19.74
#